data_AF-A0A5S9MHF1-F1
#
_entry.id   AF-A0A5S9MHF1-F1
#
_cell.length_a   1.000
_cell.length_b   1.000
_cell.length_c   1.000
_cell.angle_alpha   90.00
_cell.angle_beta   90.00
_cell.angle_gamma   90.00
#
_symmetry.space_group_name_H-M   'P 1'
#
loop_
_entity.id
_entity.type
_entity.pdbx_description
1 polymer ?
#
loop_
_entity_poly.entity_id
_entity_poly.type
_entity_poly.pdbx_seq_one_letter_code
_entity_poly.pdbx_strand_id
1 'polypeptide(L)' 'MNIIEFESKDQLGKEAAAIIARTIAAKPDAVLGLATGGTPIETYKELIQLHQANQLSFKQNKNNQFR' A
#
# COMPACT_ATOMS: atom_id res chain seq x y z
N MET A 1 9.00 10.78 14.30
CA MET A 1 9.18 9.33 14.08
C MET A 1 7.98 8.63 14.71
N ASN A 2 7.27 7.77 13.98
CA ASN A 2 6.14 7.00 14.51
C ASN A 2 6.56 5.53 14.53
N ILE A 3 6.47 4.87 15.70
CA ILE A 3 6.84 3.47 15.89
C ILE A 3 5.58 2.72 16.30
N ILE A 4 5.27 1.65 15.57
CA ILE A 4 4.12 0.79 15.82
C ILE A 4 4.65 -0.64 15.92
N GLU A 5 4.33 -1.32 17.01
CA GLU A 5 4.75 -2.69 17.28
C GLU A 5 3.60 -3.66 16.99
N PHE A 6 3.93 -4.81 16.43
CA PHE A 6 2.98 -5.87 16.11
C PHE A 6 3.49 -7.20 16.63
N GLU A 7 2.57 -8.08 17.04
CA GLU A 7 2.93 -9.39 17.58
C GLU A 7 3.24 -10.42 16.49
N SER A 8 2.86 -10.14 15.24
CA SER A 8 3.08 -11.05 14.11
C SER A 8 3.36 -10.35 12.79
N LYS A 9 4.00 -11.09 11.87
CA LYS A 9 4.28 -10.62 10.51
C LYS A 9 3.00 -10.36 9.71
N ASP A 10 1.95 -11.15 9.94
CA ASP A 10 0.64 -10.96 9.30
C ASP A 10 -0.01 -9.64 9.72
N GLN A 11 -0.01 -9.32 11.03
CA GLN A 11 -0.54 -8.05 11.53
C GLN A 11 0.23 -6.86 10.95
N LEU A 12 1.57 -6.95 10.94
CA LEU A 12 2.42 -5.95 10.32
C LEU A 12 2.13 -5.81 8.83
N GLY A 13 2.01 -6.93 8.11
CA GLY A 13 1.73 -6.96 6.68
C GLY A 13 0.43 -6.25 6.33
N LYS A 14 -0.64 -6.54 7.09
CA LYS A 14 -1.95 -5.92 6.96
C LYS A 14 -1.92 -4.41 7.20
N GLU A 15 -1.30 -3.97 8.29
CA GLU A 15 -1.26 -2.54 8.62
C GLU A 15 -0.38 -1.76 7.62
N ALA A 16 0.76 -2.32 7.22
CA ALA A 16 1.60 -1.72 6.19
C ALA A 16 0.86 -1.58 4.84
N ALA A 17 0.13 -2.62 4.43
CA ALA A 17 -0.69 -2.58 3.23
C ALA A 17 -1.82 -1.54 3.34
N ALA A 18 -2.47 -1.44 4.51
CA ALA A 18 -3.49 -0.43 4.77
C ALA A 18 -2.93 1.01 4.71
N ILE A 19 -1.72 1.26 5.21
CA ILE A 19 -1.04 2.55 5.08
C ILE A 19 -0.77 2.89 3.61
N ILE A 20 -0.27 1.93 2.82
CA ILE A 20 -0.02 2.12 1.38
C ILE A 20 -1.32 2.36 0.63
N ALA A 21 -2.37 1.58 0.89
CA ALA A 21 -3.68 1.73 0.28
C ALA A 21 -4.30 3.12 0.59
N ARG A 22 -4.22 3.57 1.85
CA ARG A 22 -4.64 4.92 2.25
C ARG A 22 -3.84 6.01 1.54
N THR A 23 -2.53 5.80 1.33
CA THR A 23 -1.66 6.72 0.59
C THR A 23 -2.09 6.84 -0.87
N ILE A 24 -2.34 5.72 -1.54
CA ILE A 24 -2.82 5.69 -2.93
C ILE A 24 -4.21 6.32 -3.05
N ALA A 25 -5.12 6.03 -2.12
CA ALA A 25 -6.45 6.62 -2.11
C ALA A 25 -6.43 8.15 -1.94
N ALA A 26 -5.56 8.64 -1.06
CA ALA A 26 -5.38 10.08 -0.83
C ALA A 26 -4.63 10.77 -2.00
N LYS A 27 -3.71 10.05 -2.66
CA LYS A 27 -2.91 10.55 -3.78
C LYS A 27 -2.77 9.46 -4.85
N PRO A 28 -3.70 9.38 -5.82
CA PRO A 28 -3.70 8.34 -6.86
C PRO A 28 -2.49 8.38 -7.81
N ASP A 29 -1.73 9.48 -7.83
CA ASP A 29 -0.49 9.65 -8.58
C ASP A 29 0.77 9.55 -7.69
N ALA A 30 0.65 9.00 -6.47
CA ALA A 30 1.77 8.83 -5.55
C ALA A 30 2.87 7.96 -6.18
N VAL A 31 4.12 8.40 -6.00
CA VAL A 31 5.31 7.62 -6.35
C VAL A 31 5.63 6.72 -5.15
N LEU A 32 5.57 5.41 -5.34
CA LEU A 32 5.82 4.43 -4.28
C LEU A 32 7.26 3.89 -4.39
N GLY A 33 8.08 4.14 -3.37
CA GLY A 33 9.38 3.50 -3.21
C GLY A 33 9.22 2.14 -2.53
N LEU A 34 9.31 1.05 -3.29
CA LEU A 34 9.05 -0.30 -2.79
C LEU A 34 10.34 -1.04 -2.46
N ALA A 35 10.34 -1.76 -1.33
CA ALA A 35 11.47 -2.55 -0.87
C ALA A 35 11.42 -4.00 -1.38
N THR A 36 12.57 -4.66 -1.48
CA THR A 36 12.65 -6.11 -1.78
C THR A 36 13.01 -6.91 -0.52
N GLY A 37 13.11 -8.23 -0.65
CA GLY A 37 13.46 -9.14 0.45
C GLY A 37 12.25 -9.82 1.10
N GLY A 38 12.49 -10.58 2.16
CA GLY A 38 11.48 -11.41 2.82
C GLY A 38 10.48 -10.65 3.70
N THR A 39 10.91 -9.53 4.30
CA THR A 39 10.08 -8.74 5.23
C THR A 39 8.78 -8.21 4.61
N PRO A 40 8.77 -7.61 3.40
CA PRO A 40 7.55 -7.07 2.81
C PRO A 40 6.63 -8.12 2.14
N ILE A 41 6.92 -9.42 2.23
CA ILE A 41 6.12 -10.46 1.55
C ILE A 41 4.65 -10.41 1.98
N GLU A 42 4.37 -10.35 3.28
CA GLU A 42 2.98 -10.32 3.78
C GLU A 42 2.26 -9.03 3.40
N THR A 43 2.98 -7.90 3.34
CA THR A 43 2.45 -6.62 2.83
C THR A 43 2.03 -6.73 1.37
N TYR A 44 2.86 -7.32 0.52
CA TYR A 44 2.52 -7.47 -0.91
C TYR A 44 1.36 -8.44 -1.13
N LYS A 45 1.27 -9.54 -0.36
CA LYS A 45 0.13 -10.45 -0.41
C LYS A 45 -1.18 -9.73 -0.10
N GLU A 46 -1.22 -8.92 0.97
CA GLU A 46 -2.41 -8.16 1.34
C GLU A 46 -2.78 -7.13 0.26
N LEU A 47 -1.80 -6.39 -0.28
CA LEU A 47 -2.03 -5.45 -1.38
C LEU A 47 -2.63 -6.11 -2.63
N ILE A 48 -2.19 -7.33 -2.95
CA ILE A 48 -2.76 -8.14 -4.03
C ILE A 48 -4.21 -8.51 -3.71
N GLN A 49 -4.51 -8.95 -2.48
CA GLN A 49 -5.88 -9.30 -2.06
C GLN A 49 -6.82 -8.09 -2.16
N LEU A 50 -6.40 -6.92 -1.64
CA LEU A 50 -7.18 -5.69 -1.73
C LEU A 50 -7.46 -5.29 -3.19
N HIS A 51 -6.49 -5.49 -4.08
CA HIS A 51 -6.68 -5.22 -5.50
C HIS A 51 -7.68 -6.19 -6.14
N GLN A 52 -7.56 -7.49 -5.86
CA GLN A 52 -8.48 -8.52 -6.34
C GLN A 52 -9.91 -8.33 -5.83
N ALA A 53 -10.06 -7.81 -4.61
CA ALA A 53 -11.35 -7.44 -4.03
C ALA A 53 -11.93 -6.12 -4.58
N ASN A 54 -11.28 -5.49 -5.57
CA ASN A 54 -11.62 -4.16 -6.11
C ASN A 54 -11.64 -3.04 -5.06
N GLN A 55 -10.92 -3.21 -3.94
CA GLN A 55 -10.81 -2.23 -2.87
C GLN A 55 -9.59 -1.30 -3.05
N LEU A 56 -8.66 -1.68 -3.92
CA LEU A 56 -7.47 -0.90 -4.26
C LEU A 56 -7.24 -0.94 -5.77
N SER A 57 -6.89 0.21 -6.36
CA SER A 57 -6.44 0.28 -7.75
C SER A 57 -5.07 0.93 -7.80
N PHE A 58 -4.13 0.27 -8.47
CA PHE A 58 -2.80 0.81 -8.77
C PHE A 58 -2.77 1.59 -10.09
N LYS A 59 -3.91 1.71 -10.78
CA LYS A 59 -3.99 2.45 -12.04
C LYS A 59 -3.81 3.94 -11.75
N GLN A 60 -2.75 4.52 -12.28
CA GLN A 60 -2.50 5.95 -12.18
C GLN A 60 -3.53 6.71 -13.03
N ASN A 61 -4.39 7.49 -12.37
CA ASN A 61 -5.26 8.43 -13.06
C ASN A 61 -4.53 9.77 -13.20
N LYS A 62 -3.83 9.98 -14.31
CA LYS A 62 -3.25 11.28 -14.66
C LYS A 62 -4.36 12.23 -15.11
N ASN A 63 -5.09 12.83 -14.18
CA ASN A 63 -5.85 14.03 -14.48
C ASN A 63 -4.88 15.22 -14.47
N ASN A 64 -4.21 15.43 -15.60
CA ASN A 64 -3.48 16.67 -15.90
C ASN A 64 -4.50 17.81 -16.09
N GLN A 65 -5.05 18.34 -14.98
CA GLN A 65 -5.89 19.54 -14.99
C GLN A 65 -5.27 20.66 -14.14
N PHE A 66 -4.05 21.05 -14.47
CA PHE A 66 -3.41 22.34 -14.18
C PHE A 66 -2.35 22.48 -15.31
N ARG A 67 -2.38 23.39 -16.29
CA ARG A 67 -2.64 24.84 -16.31
C ARG A 67 -1.99 25.57 -15.15
#